data_AF-A0A662CXH8-F1
#
_entry.id   AF-A0A662CXH8-F1
#
_cell.length_a   1.000
_cell.length_b   1.000
_cell.length_c   1.000
_cell.angle_alpha   90.00
_cell.angle_beta   90.00
_cell.angle_gamma   90.00
#
_symmetry.space_group_name_H-M   'P 1'
#
loop_
_entity.id
_entity.type
_entity.pdbx_description
1 polymer ?
#
loop_
_entity_poly.entity_id
_entity_poly.type
_entity_poly.pdbx_seq_one_letter_code
_entity_poly.pdbx_strand_id
1 'polypeptide(L)'
;MKPLRIFIFFLAVLLLLLLVSFLFPKQGIGVGGDLRLSFMSLSELIHEDTTATLADIDHLLTASSVTDDPEAFEAHVIPANADRLKQEVHRIQFAETNASLLYPFFRNLDQIASGRKRSGRILHFGDSQIENDRMTALIRYRMQRNFGGTGSGLVQAIPLYSGSLSYQQEESGAWLRYTYFG
;
A
#
# COMPACT_ATOMS: atom_id res chain seq x y z
N MET A 1 -15.86 28.70 -13.05
CA MET A 1 -15.49 29.47 -11.84
C MET A 1 -14.27 30.31 -12.16
N LYS A 2 -14.21 31.59 -11.75
CA LYS A 2 -13.04 32.43 -12.04
C LYS A 2 -11.85 31.97 -11.17
N PRO A 3 -10.64 31.75 -11.73
CA PRO A 3 -9.50 31.22 -11.00
C PRO A 3 -9.14 32.04 -9.75
N LEU A 4 -9.32 33.36 -9.83
CA LEU A 4 -9.11 34.27 -8.70
C LEU A 4 -10.01 33.96 -7.49
N ARG A 5 -11.26 33.53 -7.71
CA ARG A 5 -12.19 33.19 -6.61
C ARG A 5 -11.76 31.92 -5.90
N ILE A 6 -11.24 30.95 -6.64
CA ILE A 6 -10.71 29.69 -6.10
C ILE A 6 -9.45 29.98 -5.27
N PHE A 7 -8.54 30.82 -5.78
CA PHE A 7 -7.35 31.24 -5.04
C PHE A 7 -7.69 31.96 -3.73
N ILE A 8 -8.61 32.94 -3.75
CA ILE A 8 -9.03 33.66 -2.55
C ILE A 8 -9.70 32.71 -1.55
N PHE A 9 -10.49 31.75 -2.02
CA PHE A 9 -11.10 30.73 -1.16
C PHE A 9 -10.04 29.90 -0.44
N PHE A 10 -9.06 29.36 -1.16
CA PHE A 10 -7.97 28.61 -0.53
C PHE A 10 -7.14 29.47 0.42
N LEU A 11 -6.85 30.72 0.07
CA LEU A 11 -6.12 31.64 0.93
C LEU A 11 -6.91 31.94 2.22
N ALA A 12 -8.22 32.13 2.13
CA ALA A 12 -9.07 32.35 3.30
C ALA A 12 -9.12 31.11 4.21
N VAL A 13 -9.23 29.91 3.64
CA VAL A 13 -9.19 28.66 4.41
C VAL A 13 -7.83 28.48 5.08
N LEU A 14 -6.73 28.75 4.38
CA LEU A 14 -5.38 28.66 4.94
C LEU A 14 -5.19 29.61 6.13
N LEU A 15 -5.61 30.88 5.98
CA LEU A 15 -5.53 31.87 7.06
C LEU A 15 -6.41 31.49 8.24
N LEU A 16 -7.59 30.92 8.00
CA LEU A 16 -8.46 30.41 9.06
C LEU A 16 -7.79 29.27 9.84
N LEU A 17 -7.19 28.30 9.15
CA LEU A 17 -6.48 27.19 9.79
C LEU A 17 -5.26 27.66 10.57
N LEU A 18 -4.51 28.64 10.07
CA LEU A 18 -3.39 29.26 10.79
C LEU A 18 -3.85 29.98 12.06
N LEU A 19 -4.97 30.70 11.98
CA LEU A 19 -5.56 31.37 13.14
C LEU A 19 -6.02 30.36 14.19
N VAL A 20 -6.67 29.28 13.77
CA VAL A 20 -7.05 28.17 14.67
C VAL A 20 -5.80 27.55 15.30
N SER A 21 -4.77 27.23 14.51
CA SER A 21 -3.49 26.70 15.02
C SER A 21 -2.85 27.61 16.06
N PHE A 22 -2.90 28.93 15.86
CA PHE A 22 -2.33 29.89 16.79
C PHE A 22 -3.12 30.02 18.10
N LEU A 23 -4.45 29.93 18.03
CA LEU A 23 -5.34 30.07 19.20
C LEU A 23 -5.46 28.76 19.99
N PHE A 24 -5.23 27.61 19.36
CA PHE A 24 -5.41 26.30 19.99
C PHE A 24 -4.28 26.02 21.00
N PRO A 25 -4.58 25.58 22.24
CA PRO A 25 -3.56 25.29 23.24
C PRO A 25 -2.75 24.05 22.85
N LYS A 26 -1.43 24.11 23.04
CA LYS A 26 -0.49 22.99 22.76
C LYS A 26 -0.83 21.68 23.48
N GLN A 27 -1.52 21.78 24.61
CA GLN A 27 -1.87 20.64 25.47
C GLN A 27 -3.20 19.97 25.04
N GLY A 28 -3.87 20.52 24.03
CA GLY A 28 -5.21 20.15 23.63
C GLY A 28 -6.30 20.70 24.54
N ILE A 29 -7.55 20.59 24.10
CA ILE A 29 -8.75 20.90 24.88
C ILE A 29 -9.42 19.58 25.23
N GLY A 30 -9.57 19.29 26.52
CA GLY A 30 -10.31 18.11 26.99
C GLY A 30 -11.81 18.34 26.82
N VAL A 31 -12.50 17.45 26.11
CA VAL A 31 -13.95 17.50 25.92
C VAL A 31 -14.59 16.27 26.56
N GLY A 32 -14.60 16.24 27.89
CA GLY A 32 -15.25 15.21 28.70
C GLY A 32 -14.59 13.82 28.63
N GLY A 33 -14.37 13.20 29.79
CA GLY A 33 -13.70 11.89 29.87
C GLY A 33 -12.24 11.96 29.41
N ASP A 34 -11.81 10.96 28.64
CA ASP A 34 -10.43 10.83 28.13
C ASP A 34 -10.22 11.47 26.73
N LEU A 35 -11.26 12.08 26.15
CA LEU A 35 -11.19 12.65 24.80
C LEU A 35 -10.46 14.00 24.81
N ARG A 36 -9.32 14.06 24.12
CA ARG A 36 -8.54 15.29 23.93
C ARG A 36 -8.61 15.71 22.47
N LEU A 37 -9.17 16.89 22.21
CA LEU A 37 -9.02 17.54 20.92
C LEU A 37 -7.64 18.19 20.88
N SER A 38 -6.85 17.85 19.87
CA SER A 38 -5.56 18.46 19.58
C SER A 38 -5.60 19.06 18.16
N PHE A 39 -4.78 20.07 17.92
CA PHE A 39 -4.64 20.70 16.62
C PHE A 39 -3.16 20.91 16.34
N MET A 40 -2.73 20.64 15.10
CA MET A 40 -1.32 20.70 14.71
C MET A 40 -0.76 22.12 14.88
N SER A 41 0.38 22.22 15.56
CA SER A 41 1.06 23.50 15.80
C SER A 41 2.02 23.85 14.66
N LEU A 42 2.26 25.15 14.42
CA LEU A 42 3.27 25.59 13.44
C LEU A 42 4.67 25.01 13.73
N SER A 43 4.99 24.81 15.00
CA SER A 43 6.28 24.25 15.41
C SER A 43 6.44 22.82 14.91
N GLU A 44 5.41 21.98 14.99
CA GLU A 44 5.46 20.59 14.51
C GLU A 44 5.56 20.53 12.98
N LEU A 45 4.92 21.47 12.28
CA LEU A 45 4.98 21.53 10.81
C LEU A 45 6.38 21.91 10.27
N ILE A 46 7.18 22.63 11.07
CA ILE A 46 8.50 23.14 10.68
C ILE A 46 9.64 22.26 11.22
N HIS A 47 9.39 21.42 12.23
CA HIS A 47 10.41 20.51 12.74
C HIS A 47 10.70 19.42 11.72
N GLU A 48 11.92 19.42 11.18
CA GLU A 48 12.50 18.30 10.47
C GLU A 48 12.86 17.23 11.51
N ASP A 49 12.18 16.08 11.44
CA ASP A 49 12.30 14.98 12.39
C ASP A 49 13.77 14.49 12.43
N THR A 50 14.55 15.02 13.37
CA THR A 50 15.95 14.60 13.59
C THR A 50 15.99 13.42 14.57
N THR A 51 15.08 12.46 14.41
CA THR A 51 15.06 11.21 15.19
C THR A 51 15.69 10.08 14.38
N ALA A 52 16.91 10.34 13.87
CA ALA A 52 17.82 9.30 13.40
C ALA A 52 18.66 8.78 14.58
N THR A 53 18.02 8.10 15.54
CA THR A 53 18.73 7.33 16.58
C THR A 53 18.05 5.98 16.77
N LEU A 54 18.49 4.99 15.99
CA LEU A 54 18.85 3.60 16.35
C LEU A 54 18.16 2.88 17.55
N ALA A 55 16.90 3.17 17.84
CA ALA A 55 16.01 2.41 18.71
C ALA A 55 14.62 2.56 18.07
N ASP A 56 14.05 1.60 17.37
CA ASP A 56 13.67 0.27 17.84
C ASP A 56 13.44 -0.62 16.61
N ILE A 57 14.24 -1.66 16.46
CA ILE A 57 13.92 -2.73 15.50
C ILE A 57 12.79 -3.61 16.07
N ASP A 58 12.67 -3.69 17.40
CA ASP A 58 11.62 -4.47 18.08
C ASP A 58 10.22 -3.85 17.95
N HIS A 59 10.11 -2.51 17.91
CA HIS A 59 8.81 -1.86 17.68
C HIS A 59 8.34 -2.01 16.23
N LEU A 60 9.24 -2.11 15.24
CA LEU A 60 8.86 -2.37 13.84
C LEU A 60 8.35 -3.81 13.63
N LEU A 61 8.90 -4.78 14.37
CA LEU A 61 8.38 -6.16 14.41
C LEU A 61 7.03 -6.24 15.13
N THR A 62 6.83 -5.40 16.16
CA THR A 62 5.56 -5.31 16.89
C THR A 62 4.49 -4.60 16.07
N ALA A 63 4.85 -3.57 15.29
CA ALA A 63 3.94 -2.89 14.34
C ALA A 63 3.56 -3.76 13.13
N SER A 64 4.27 -4.88 12.91
CA SER A 64 3.88 -5.92 11.97
C SER A 64 2.76 -6.83 12.50
N SER A 65 2.28 -6.64 13.74
CA SER A 65 1.03 -7.25 14.18
C SER A 65 -0.14 -6.56 13.50
N VAL A 66 -0.80 -7.33 12.62
CA VAL A 66 -2.04 -7.05 11.92
C VAL A 66 -2.92 -6.04 12.69
N THR A 67 -3.01 -4.83 12.15
CA THR A 67 -4.01 -3.85 12.57
C THR A 67 -5.14 -3.92 11.54
N ASP A 68 -6.37 -4.17 12.00
CA ASP A 68 -7.58 -4.34 11.17
C ASP A 68 -8.12 -3.02 10.57
N ASP A 69 -7.39 -1.91 10.71
CA ASP A 69 -7.81 -0.58 10.26
C ASP A 69 -6.82 0.00 9.22
N PRO A 70 -7.16 -0.03 7.92
CA PRO A 70 -6.31 0.50 6.86
C PRO A 70 -6.29 2.04 6.78
N GLU A 71 -7.11 2.76 7.54
CA GLU A 71 -7.19 4.23 7.49
C GLU A 71 -6.51 4.93 8.67
N ALA A 72 -6.08 4.20 9.71
CA ALA A 72 -5.39 4.77 10.88
C ALA A 72 -3.89 5.07 10.67
N PHE A 73 -3.33 4.76 9.50
CA PHE A 73 -1.94 5.05 9.17
C PHE A 73 -1.79 6.47 8.62
N GLU A 74 -1.28 7.40 9.43
CA GLU A 74 -0.59 8.57 8.88
C GLU A 74 0.66 8.05 8.15
N ALA A 75 0.53 7.84 6.84
CA ALA A 75 1.62 7.39 6.00
C ALA A 75 2.71 8.47 5.96
N HIS A 76 3.66 8.40 6.89
CA HIS A 76 4.95 9.03 6.72
C HIS A 76 5.63 8.33 5.54
N VAL A 77 5.43 8.86 4.33
CA VAL A 77 6.02 8.29 3.11
C VAL A 77 7.51 8.61 3.15
N ILE A 78 8.26 7.74 3.82
CA ILE A 78 9.72 7.77 3.80
C ILE A 78 10.12 7.59 2.34
N PRO A 79 10.81 8.55 1.71
CA PRO A 79 11.25 8.38 0.33
C PRO A 79 12.13 7.14 0.25
N ALA A 80 11.76 6.23 -0.65
CA ALA A 80 12.45 4.98 -0.88
C ALA A 80 13.94 5.23 -1.19
N ASN A 81 14.81 5.06 -0.19
CA ASN A 81 16.25 5.13 -0.38
C ASN A 81 16.72 3.79 -0.98
N ALA A 82 17.15 3.82 -2.24
CA ALA A 82 17.58 2.63 -2.97
C ALA A 82 18.71 1.86 -2.27
N ASP A 83 19.57 2.54 -1.52
CA ASP A 83 20.69 1.90 -0.82
C ASP A 83 20.25 1.27 0.50
N ARG A 84 19.27 1.85 1.22
CA ARG A 84 18.62 1.19 2.36
C ARG A 84 17.78 -0.01 1.91
N LEU A 85 17.01 0.14 0.82
CA LEU A 85 16.25 -0.95 0.23
C LEU A 85 17.14 -2.12 -0.18
N LYS A 86 18.34 -1.87 -0.76
CA LYS A 86 19.31 -2.93 -1.08
C LYS A 86 19.80 -3.68 0.15
N GLN A 87 19.95 -2.99 1.29
CA GLN A 87 20.35 -3.61 2.57
C GLN A 87 19.19 -4.43 3.17
N GLU A 88 17.95 -4.05 2.89
CA GLU A 88 16.73 -4.70 3.36
C GLU A 88 16.11 -5.69 2.35
N VAL A 89 16.71 -5.88 1.15
CA VAL A 89 16.23 -6.91 0.22
C VAL A 89 16.55 -8.29 0.81
N HIS A 90 15.57 -8.83 1.52
CA HIS A 90 15.60 -10.22 1.93
C HIS A 90 15.56 -11.10 0.69
N ARG A 91 16.54 -11.99 0.57
CA ARG A 91 16.50 -13.07 -0.43
C ARG A 91 15.29 -13.97 -0.14
N ILE A 92 14.78 -14.60 -1.19
CA ILE A 92 13.76 -15.65 -1.04
C ILE A 92 14.29 -16.68 -0.04
N GLN A 93 13.55 -16.87 1.05
CA GLN A 93 13.86 -17.89 2.05
C GLN A 93 13.26 -19.21 1.61
N PHE A 94 14.06 -20.27 1.68
CA PHE A 94 13.64 -21.62 1.30
C PHE A 94 13.60 -22.49 2.54
N ALA A 95 12.61 -23.40 2.59
CA ALA A 95 12.62 -24.48 3.55
C ALA A 95 13.95 -25.25 3.43
N GLU A 96 14.64 -25.43 4.56
CA GLU A 96 15.93 -26.13 4.63
C GLU A 96 17.00 -25.56 3.68
N THR A 97 16.90 -24.28 3.29
CA THR A 97 17.77 -23.63 2.29
C THR A 97 17.75 -24.25 0.89
N ASN A 98 16.75 -25.09 0.59
CA ASN A 98 16.69 -25.82 -0.67
C ASN A 98 16.07 -25.00 -1.81
N ALA A 99 16.91 -24.25 -2.53
CA ALA A 99 16.50 -23.47 -3.70
C ALA A 99 15.99 -24.31 -4.88
N SER A 100 16.24 -25.63 -4.89
CA SER A 100 15.79 -26.51 -5.98
C SER A 100 14.27 -26.64 -6.06
N LEU A 101 13.54 -26.28 -4.99
CA LEU A 101 12.08 -26.23 -4.96
C LEU A 101 11.49 -25.37 -6.09
N LEU A 102 12.17 -24.31 -6.50
CA LEU A 102 11.72 -23.45 -7.61
C LEU A 102 12.25 -23.87 -8.98
N TYR A 103 13.14 -24.85 -9.09
CA TYR A 103 13.66 -25.28 -10.40
C TYR A 103 12.54 -25.78 -11.34
N PRO A 104 11.56 -26.58 -10.89
CA PRO A 104 10.44 -26.95 -11.75
C PRO A 104 9.63 -25.73 -12.22
N PHE A 105 9.49 -24.71 -11.37
CA PHE A 105 8.79 -23.47 -11.71
C PHE A 105 9.54 -22.69 -12.80
N PHE A 106 10.83 -22.43 -12.64
CA PHE A 106 11.62 -21.70 -13.65
C PHE A 106 11.75 -22.46 -14.96
N ARG A 107 11.91 -23.79 -14.93
CA ARG A 107 11.87 -24.60 -16.16
C ARG A 107 10.55 -24.48 -16.91
N ASN A 108 9.42 -24.37 -16.20
CA ASN A 108 8.13 -24.13 -16.84
C ASN A 108 8.07 -22.75 -17.50
N LEU A 109 8.64 -21.72 -16.87
CA LEU A 109 8.72 -20.38 -17.46
C LEU A 109 9.60 -20.35 -18.71
N ASP A 110 10.74 -21.03 -18.72
CA ASP A 110 11.61 -21.15 -19.89
C ASP A 110 10.92 -21.88 -21.05
N GLN A 111 10.13 -22.90 -20.74
CA GLN A 111 9.32 -23.60 -21.75
C GLN A 111 8.23 -22.70 -22.34
N ILE A 112 7.64 -21.81 -21.55
CA ILE A 112 6.66 -20.82 -22.03
C ILE A 112 7.35 -19.78 -22.91
N ALA A 113 8.46 -19.21 -22.45
CA ALA A 113 9.23 -18.22 -23.19
C ALA A 113 9.77 -18.76 -24.52
N SER A 114 10.16 -20.04 -24.57
CA SER A 114 10.59 -20.72 -25.80
C SER A 114 9.46 -21.22 -26.70
N GLY A 115 8.19 -21.00 -26.33
CA GLY A 115 7.01 -21.46 -27.07
C GLY A 115 6.76 -22.97 -27.02
N ARG A 116 7.57 -23.73 -26.27
CA ARG A 116 7.40 -25.19 -26.08
C ARG A 116 6.19 -25.52 -25.20
N LYS A 117 5.77 -24.58 -24.37
CA LYS A 117 4.57 -24.68 -23.53
C LYS A 117 3.66 -23.49 -23.81
N ARG A 118 2.36 -23.77 -24.03
CA ARG A 118 1.39 -22.74 -24.42
C ARG A 118 1.00 -21.77 -23.31
N SER A 119 0.92 -22.25 -22.06
CA SER A 119 0.48 -21.41 -20.95
C SER A 119 0.98 -21.89 -19.60
N GLY A 120 1.11 -20.93 -18.68
CA GLY A 120 1.30 -21.15 -17.25
C GLY A 120 0.37 -20.20 -16.50
N ARG A 121 -0.19 -20.66 -15.38
CA ARG A 121 -1.02 -19.84 -14.50
C ARG A 121 -0.30 -19.75 -13.16
N ILE A 122 -0.08 -18.53 -12.69
CA ILE A 122 0.48 -18.23 -11.37
C ILE A 122 -0.67 -17.73 -10.52
N LEU A 123 -0.78 -18.29 -9.31
CA LEU A 123 -1.80 -17.95 -8.35
C LEU A 123 -1.11 -17.34 -7.13
N HIS A 124 -1.48 -16.10 -6.81
CA HIS A 124 -0.90 -15.33 -5.73
C HIS A 124 -1.96 -15.18 -4.63
N PHE A 125 -1.70 -15.77 -3.48
CA PHE A 125 -2.56 -15.69 -2.30
C PHE A 125 -1.79 -15.05 -1.17
N GLY A 126 -2.50 -14.28 -0.35
CA GLY A 126 -1.94 -13.48 0.72
C GLY A 126 -3.05 -12.71 1.42
N ASP A 127 -2.65 -11.69 2.15
CA ASP A 127 -3.52 -10.83 2.95
C ASP A 127 -3.93 -9.55 2.18
N SER A 128 -4.31 -8.51 2.94
CA SER A 128 -4.71 -7.20 2.42
C SER A 128 -3.65 -6.51 1.56
N GLN A 129 -2.36 -6.89 1.64
CA GLN A 129 -1.29 -6.26 0.86
C GLN A 129 -1.34 -6.61 -0.63
N ILE A 130 -1.92 -7.76 -0.99
CA ILE A 130 -2.07 -8.17 -2.39
C ILE A 130 -3.43 -7.75 -2.98
N GLU A 131 -4.30 -7.19 -2.14
CA GLU A 131 -5.64 -6.79 -2.51
C GLU A 131 -5.63 -5.65 -3.55
N ASN A 132 -6.65 -5.65 -4.40
CA ASN A 132 -6.77 -4.74 -5.55
C ASN A 132 -5.50 -4.69 -6.42
N ASP A 133 -4.80 -5.82 -6.53
CA ASP A 133 -3.65 -5.98 -7.40
C ASP A 133 -2.42 -5.13 -7.02
N ARG A 134 -2.36 -4.56 -5.80
CA ARG A 134 -1.29 -3.63 -5.36
C ARG A 134 0.12 -4.16 -5.62
N MET A 135 0.41 -5.38 -5.18
CA MET A 135 1.67 -6.08 -5.48
C MET A 135 1.59 -6.95 -6.73
N THR A 136 0.46 -7.62 -6.92
CA THR A 136 0.26 -8.62 -7.98
C THR A 136 0.40 -8.01 -9.37
N ALA A 137 0.04 -6.73 -9.56
CA ALA A 137 0.20 -6.02 -10.82
C ALA A 137 1.65 -5.94 -11.28
N LEU A 138 2.54 -5.52 -10.37
CA LEU A 138 3.96 -5.37 -10.66
C LEU A 138 4.62 -6.72 -10.92
N ILE A 139 4.28 -7.74 -10.14
CA ILE A 139 4.78 -9.11 -10.34
C ILE A 139 4.33 -9.64 -11.70
N ARG A 140 3.03 -9.53 -12.02
CA ARG A 140 2.47 -9.94 -13.31
C ARG A 140 3.18 -9.24 -14.47
N TYR A 141 3.34 -7.93 -14.38
CA TYR A 141 4.04 -7.13 -15.38
C TYR A 141 5.47 -7.64 -15.62
N ARG A 142 6.25 -7.88 -14.55
CA ARG A 142 7.62 -8.38 -14.66
C ARG A 142 7.67 -9.78 -15.26
N MET A 143 6.77 -10.67 -14.85
CA MET A 143 6.69 -12.03 -15.39
C MET A 143 6.34 -12.02 -16.88
N GLN A 144 5.32 -11.25 -17.28
CA GLN A 144 4.93 -11.12 -18.69
C GLN A 144 6.03 -10.48 -19.54
N ARG A 145 6.75 -9.48 -18.99
CA ARG A 145 7.87 -8.83 -19.68
C ARG A 145 9.06 -9.78 -19.89
N ASN A 146 9.34 -10.66 -18.93
CA ASN A 146 10.52 -11.53 -18.99
C ASN A 146 10.26 -12.87 -19.69
N PHE A 147 9.05 -13.44 -19.56
CA PHE A 147 8.73 -14.78 -20.03
C PHE A 147 7.59 -14.82 -21.07
N GLY A 148 7.01 -13.66 -21.40
CA GLY A 148 5.85 -13.57 -22.27
C GLY A 148 4.53 -13.86 -21.55
N GLY A 149 3.44 -13.79 -22.31
CA GLY A 149 2.07 -13.93 -21.81
C GLY A 149 1.34 -12.60 -21.69
N THR A 150 0.02 -12.68 -21.53
CA THR A 150 -0.89 -11.52 -21.55
C THR A 150 -2.09 -11.77 -20.64
N GLY A 151 -2.86 -10.71 -20.37
CA GLY A 151 -4.13 -10.77 -19.64
C GLY A 151 -3.98 -10.59 -18.13
N SER A 152 -5.09 -10.30 -17.45
CA SER A 152 -5.17 -10.08 -16.00
C SER A 152 -5.19 -11.38 -15.19
N GLY A 153 -5.66 -12.47 -15.79
CA GLY A 153 -5.79 -13.78 -15.15
C GLY A 153 -7.20 -13.98 -14.56
N LEU A 154 -7.27 -14.60 -13.38
CA LEU A 154 -8.52 -14.74 -12.65
C LEU A 154 -8.83 -13.43 -11.92
N VAL A 155 -10.05 -12.92 -12.09
CA VAL A 155 -10.55 -11.70 -11.42
C VAL A 155 -11.83 -12.02 -10.66
N GLN A 156 -12.13 -11.22 -9.65
CA GLN A 156 -13.31 -11.40 -8.82
C GLN A 156 -14.59 -11.06 -9.60
N ALA A 157 -15.65 -11.85 -9.43
CA ALA A 157 -16.95 -11.57 -10.06
C ALA A 157 -17.58 -10.25 -9.55
N ILE A 158 -17.34 -9.90 -8.28
CA ILE A 158 -17.62 -8.58 -7.71
C ILE A 158 -16.38 -8.17 -6.92
N PRO A 159 -15.61 -7.17 -7.36
CA PRO A 159 -14.40 -6.75 -6.64
C PRO A 159 -14.76 -6.01 -5.34
N LEU A 160 -13.88 -6.07 -4.34
CA LEU A 160 -14.05 -5.26 -3.12
C LEU A 160 -13.90 -3.77 -3.41
N TYR A 161 -12.96 -3.43 -4.30
CA TYR A 161 -12.63 -2.06 -4.69
C TYR A 161 -12.78 -1.87 -6.19
N SER A 162 -13.27 -0.70 -6.59
CA SER A 162 -13.27 -0.30 -7.99
C SER A 162 -11.89 0.22 -8.43
N GLY A 163 -11.65 0.28 -9.75
CA GLY A 163 -10.47 0.95 -10.30
C GLY A 163 -9.20 0.08 -10.38
N SER A 164 -9.32 -1.20 -10.69
CA SER A 164 -8.17 -2.05 -11.04
C SER A 164 -7.39 -1.47 -12.23
N LEU A 165 -6.06 -1.42 -12.12
CA LEU A 165 -5.18 -1.01 -13.22
C LEU A 165 -5.06 -2.09 -14.32
N SER A 166 -5.46 -3.32 -14.00
CA SER A 166 -5.19 -4.49 -14.85
C SER A 166 -6.40 -4.97 -15.63
N TYR A 167 -7.61 -4.52 -15.28
CA TYR A 167 -8.84 -4.88 -15.97
C TYR A 167 -9.93 -3.84 -15.75
N GLN A 168 -10.88 -3.78 -16.68
CA GLN A 168 -12.14 -3.08 -16.53
C GLN A 168 -13.27 -4.12 -16.46
N GLN A 169 -14.21 -3.89 -15.57
CA GLN A 169 -15.35 -4.77 -15.35
C GLN A 169 -16.59 -3.92 -15.09
N GLU A 170 -17.72 -4.39 -15.62
CA GLU A 170 -19.05 -3.85 -15.33
C GLU A 170 -19.92 -5.03 -14.88
N GLU A 171 -20.58 -4.88 -13.74
CA GLU A 171 -21.49 -5.89 -13.19
C GLU A 171 -22.95 -5.52 -13.48
N SER A 172 -23.75 -6.51 -13.88
CA SER A 172 -25.19 -6.35 -14.10
C SER A 172 -25.99 -7.46 -13.43
N GLY A 173 -27.11 -7.11 -12.78
CA GLY A 173 -27.99 -8.06 -12.09
C GLY A 173 -27.88 -8.01 -10.56
N ALA A 174 -28.64 -8.87 -9.89
CA ALA A 174 -28.71 -8.93 -8.42
C ALA A 174 -27.65 -9.87 -7.83
N TRP A 175 -26.38 -9.55 -8.05
CA TRP A 175 -25.28 -10.35 -7.49
C TRP A 175 -25.09 -10.08 -6.00
N LEU A 176 -24.83 -11.14 -5.23
CA LEU A 176 -24.49 -11.06 -3.82
C LEU A 176 -23.06 -11.53 -3.60
N ARG A 177 -22.26 -10.75 -2.88
CA ARG A 177 -20.88 -11.10 -2.53
C ARG A 177 -20.84 -11.65 -1.11
N TYR A 178 -20.29 -12.85 -0.94
CA TYR A 178 -20.04 -13.45 0.36
C TYR A 178 -18.53 -13.62 0.54
N THR A 179 -17.97 -12.98 1.57
CA THR A 179 -16.56 -13.11 1.95
C THR A 179 -16.44 -13.82 3.28
N TYR A 180 -15.49 -14.76 3.39
CA TYR A 180 -15.14 -15.41 4.64
C TYR A 180 -13.70 -15.03 4.98
N PHE A 181 -13.53 -14.36 6.11
CA PHE A 181 -12.22 -14.09 6.70
C PHE A 181 -11.95 -15.23 7.69
N GLY A 182 -10.86 -15.96 7.47
CA GLY A 182 -10.43 -17.09 8.31
C GLY A 182 -9.53 -16.67 9.44
#